data_AF-A0A183ELZ2-F1
#
_entry.id   AF-A0A183ELZ2-F1
#
_cell.length_a   1.000
_cell.length_b   1.000
_cell.length_c   1.000
_cell.angle_alpha   90.00
_cell.angle_beta   90.00
_cell.angle_gamma   90.00
#
_symmetry.space_group_name_H-M   'P 1'
#
loop_
_entity.id
_entity.type
_entity.pdbx_description
1 polymer ?
#
loop_
_entity_poly.entity_id
_entity_poly.type
_entity_poly.pdbx_seq_one_letter_code
_entity_poly.pdbx_strand_id
1 'polypeptide(L)'
;MGSKSEGGGGSGDAPSTISDDEIKILVKEPPPETEDFYFQQTMLRIKDPRKTLPFYCNILGMRNWGTESDPDFSYHNGNKEPRGFGHIGIAVKDVYAACKRFEELGVQFVKKPDDGRMKGLAFIQDPDGYWIEIFNPGTV
;
A
#
# COMPACT_ATOMS: atom_id res chain seq x y z
N MET A 1 45.38 -21.13 -22.80
CA MET A 1 45.68 -19.73 -22.44
C MET A 1 44.58 -18.88 -23.05
N GLY A 2 43.58 -18.36 -22.34
CA GLY A 2 43.59 -17.90 -20.96
C GLY A 2 43.51 -16.37 -20.96
N SER A 3 42.34 -15.81 -21.27
CA SER A 3 42.01 -14.41 -20.98
C SER A 3 40.55 -14.36 -20.53
N LYS A 4 40.36 -14.48 -19.21
CA LYS A 4 39.11 -14.10 -18.54
C LYS A 4 39.02 -12.58 -18.57
N SER A 5 37.97 -12.05 -19.18
CA SER A 5 37.55 -10.66 -18.97
C SER A 5 36.96 -10.57 -17.58
N GLU A 6 37.61 -9.79 -16.70
CA GLU A 6 37.07 -9.40 -15.40
C GLU A 6 35.86 -8.48 -15.64
N GLY A 7 34.66 -9.06 -15.52
CA GLY A 7 33.43 -8.31 -15.40
C GLY A 7 33.42 -7.64 -14.03
N GLY A 8 33.64 -6.33 -14.02
CA GLY A 8 33.58 -5.50 -12.83
C GLY A 8 32.29 -5.76 -12.05
N GLY A 9 32.45 -6.20 -10.80
CA GLY A 9 31.38 -6.22 -9.82
C GLY A 9 30.95 -4.78 -9.56
N GLY A 10 29.88 -4.34 -10.22
CA GLY A 10 29.11 -3.20 -9.75
C GLY A 10 28.45 -3.59 -8.45
N SER A 11 29.09 -3.28 -7.32
CA SER A 11 28.40 -3.11 -6.05
C SER A 11 27.38 -2.01 -6.27
N GLY A 12 26.12 -2.38 -6.52
CA GLY A 12 25.02 -1.44 -6.47
C GLY A 12 24.97 -0.91 -5.04
N ASP A 13 25.50 0.30 -4.84
CA ASP A 13 25.48 0.97 -3.55
C ASP A 13 24.03 1.00 -3.06
N ALA A 14 23.81 0.41 -1.88
CA ALA A 14 22.58 0.65 -1.15
C ALA A 14 22.43 2.17 -0.96
N PRO A 15 21.22 2.74 -1.07
CA PRO A 15 21.03 4.17 -0.86
C PRO A 15 21.66 4.57 0.47
N SER A 16 22.57 5.55 0.40
CA SER A 16 23.33 6.03 1.55
C SER A 16 22.37 6.48 2.65
N THR A 17 22.53 5.93 3.85
CA THR A 17 21.82 6.39 5.04
C THR A 17 22.23 7.84 5.33
N ILE A 18 21.28 8.76 5.35
CA ILE A 18 21.51 10.16 5.72
C ILE A 18 21.77 10.30 7.23
N SER A 19 22.55 11.29 7.62
CA SER A 19 22.88 11.55 9.03
C SER A 19 21.76 12.30 9.77
N ASP A 20 21.71 12.21 11.11
CA ASP A 20 20.73 12.96 11.92
C ASP A 20 20.83 14.48 11.73
N ASP A 21 22.03 15.00 11.50
CA ASP A 21 22.23 16.43 11.26
C ASP A 21 21.72 16.84 9.86
N GLU A 22 21.86 15.95 8.88
CA GLU A 22 21.25 16.12 7.56
C GLU A 22 19.72 16.07 7.64
N ILE A 23 19.15 15.17 8.45
CA ILE A 23 17.70 15.10 8.71
C ILE A 23 17.19 16.43 9.29
N LYS A 24 17.87 17.00 10.29
CA LYS A 24 17.47 18.29 10.89
C LYS A 24 17.53 19.46 9.91
N ILE A 25 18.42 19.39 8.91
CA ILE A 25 18.51 20.41 7.84
C ILE A 25 17.35 20.23 6.84
N LEU A 26 16.97 18.98 6.54
CA LEU A 26 15.96 18.65 5.55
C LEU A 26 14.52 18.75 6.10
N VAL A 27 14.31 18.39 7.35
CA VAL A 27 13.02 18.41 8.04
C VAL A 27 12.85 19.75 8.75
N LYS A 28 12.03 20.62 8.17
CA LYS A 28 11.70 21.94 8.73
C LYS A 28 10.40 21.86 9.52
N GLU A 29 10.26 22.72 10.52
CA GLU A 29 8.97 22.94 11.18
C GLU A 29 7.91 23.32 10.14
N PRO A 30 6.70 22.73 10.19
CA PRO A 30 5.61 23.11 9.31
C PRO A 30 5.25 24.60 9.50
N PRO A 31 5.00 25.35 8.42
CA PRO A 31 4.52 26.72 8.52
C PRO A 31 3.18 26.80 9.28
N PRO A 32 2.94 27.81 10.14
CA PRO A 32 1.70 27.92 10.93
C PRO A 32 0.42 27.86 10.09
N GLU A 33 0.44 28.35 8.85
CA GLU A 33 -0.70 28.27 7.92
C GLU A 33 -1.12 26.85 7.51
N THR A 34 -0.29 25.85 7.81
CA THR A 34 -0.57 24.43 7.54
C THR A 34 -1.08 23.66 8.77
N GLU A 35 -1.25 24.32 9.92
CA GLU A 35 -1.68 23.69 11.19
C GLU A 35 -2.99 22.90 11.05
N ASP A 36 -3.94 23.42 10.27
CA ASP A 36 -5.26 22.80 10.07
C ASP A 36 -5.31 21.83 8.87
N PHE A 37 -4.18 21.58 8.20
CA PHE A 37 -4.15 20.63 7.09
C PHE A 37 -4.24 19.21 7.64
N TYR A 38 -5.09 18.39 7.05
CA TYR A 38 -5.20 16.97 7.37
C TYR A 38 -5.17 16.13 6.10
N PHE A 39 -4.54 14.96 6.19
CA PHE A 39 -4.52 14.01 5.09
C PHE A 39 -5.89 13.36 4.93
N GLN A 40 -6.68 13.85 3.97
CA GLN A 40 -8.08 13.48 3.86
C GLN A 40 -8.34 12.23 3.00
N GLN A 41 -7.64 12.07 1.87
CA GLN A 41 -7.88 10.95 0.94
C GLN A 41 -6.63 10.52 0.19
N THR A 42 -6.64 9.23 -0.19
CA THR A 42 -5.81 8.65 -1.24
C THR A 42 -6.73 8.22 -2.37
N MET A 43 -6.48 8.69 -3.59
CA MET A 43 -7.26 8.28 -4.77
C MET A 43 -6.55 7.13 -5.49
N LEU A 44 -7.26 6.02 -5.70
CA LEU A 44 -6.83 4.90 -6.51
C LEU A 44 -7.70 4.79 -7.76
N ARG A 45 -7.06 4.54 -8.90
CA ARG A 45 -7.74 4.25 -10.16
C ARG A 45 -8.11 2.77 -10.19
N ILE A 46 -9.36 2.49 -10.52
CA ILE A 46 -9.91 1.13 -10.50
C ILE A 46 -10.45 0.77 -11.88
N LYS A 47 -10.24 -0.46 -12.33
CA LYS A 47 -10.59 -0.90 -13.68
C LYS A 47 -12.05 -1.32 -13.80
N ASP A 48 -12.55 -2.04 -12.82
CA ASP A 48 -13.93 -2.59 -12.80
C ASP A 48 -14.57 -2.39 -11.43
N PRO A 49 -15.41 -1.34 -11.24
CA PRO A 49 -16.05 -1.07 -9.95
C PRO A 49 -16.92 -2.24 -9.46
N ARG A 50 -17.39 -3.11 -10.35
CA ARG A 50 -18.20 -4.29 -9.99
C ARG A 50 -17.38 -5.34 -9.24
N LYS A 51 -16.06 -5.33 -9.38
CA LYS A 51 -15.13 -6.19 -8.62
C LYS A 51 -14.58 -5.46 -7.40
N THR A 52 -14.26 -4.17 -7.56
CA THR A 52 -13.68 -3.34 -6.52
C THR A 52 -14.65 -3.08 -5.36
N LEU A 53 -15.91 -2.69 -5.65
CA LEU A 53 -16.86 -2.34 -4.59
C LEU A 53 -17.14 -3.51 -3.63
N PRO A 54 -17.42 -4.76 -4.10
CA PRO A 54 -17.56 -5.89 -3.19
C PRO A 54 -16.29 -6.17 -2.37
N PHE A 55 -15.11 -5.99 -2.95
CA PHE A 55 -13.85 -6.17 -2.23
C PHE A 55 -13.74 -5.15 -1.08
N TYR A 56 -13.81 -3.85 -1.36
CA TYR A 56 -13.65 -2.84 -0.33
C TYR A 56 -14.80 -2.81 0.68
N CYS A 57 -16.05 -3.00 0.23
CA CYS A 57 -17.19 -2.93 1.14
C CYS A 57 -17.42 -4.23 1.91
N ASN A 58 -17.44 -5.38 1.23
CA ASN A 58 -17.84 -6.65 1.87
C ASN A 58 -16.64 -7.37 2.48
N ILE A 59 -15.46 -7.28 1.88
CA ILE A 59 -14.24 -7.91 2.41
C ILE A 59 -13.57 -6.99 3.42
N LEU A 60 -13.33 -5.72 3.09
CA LEU A 60 -12.64 -4.79 3.99
C LEU A 60 -13.56 -4.01 4.93
N GLY A 61 -14.88 -4.16 4.81
CA GLY A 61 -15.84 -3.54 5.71
C GLY A 61 -16.00 -2.03 5.53
N MET A 62 -15.54 -1.48 4.41
CA MET A 62 -15.69 -0.05 4.10
C MET A 62 -17.12 0.28 3.68
N ARG A 63 -17.42 1.58 3.61
CA ARG A 63 -18.69 2.09 3.08
C ARG A 63 -18.41 2.86 1.81
N ASN A 64 -19.20 2.62 0.76
CA ASN A 64 -19.31 3.58 -0.32
C ASN A 64 -19.94 4.87 0.25
N TRP A 65 -19.53 6.03 -0.26
CA TRP A 65 -20.04 7.31 0.21
C TRP A 65 -20.21 8.29 -0.95
N GLY A 66 -21.45 8.69 -1.21
CA GLY A 66 -21.77 9.87 -2.02
C GLY A 66 -21.97 9.61 -3.51
N THR A 67 -22.02 8.35 -3.96
CA THR A 67 -22.22 8.01 -5.38
C THR A 67 -23.40 7.05 -5.62
N GLU A 68 -24.00 6.53 -4.55
CA GLU A 68 -25.08 5.54 -4.62
C GLU A 68 -26.37 6.06 -5.25
N SER A 69 -26.58 7.38 -5.17
CA SER A 69 -27.77 8.05 -5.67
C SER A 69 -27.50 8.99 -6.85
N ASP A 70 -26.27 9.00 -7.39
CA ASP A 70 -25.89 9.82 -8.54
C ASP A 70 -25.92 8.96 -9.82
N PRO A 71 -26.95 9.11 -10.68
CA PRO A 71 -27.07 8.32 -11.90
C PRO A 71 -26.05 8.70 -12.99
N ASP A 72 -25.42 9.88 -12.87
CA ASP A 72 -24.46 10.40 -13.85
C ASP A 72 -23.00 10.11 -13.45
N PHE A 73 -22.78 9.52 -12.27
CA PHE A 73 -21.45 9.18 -11.79
C PHE A 73 -20.80 8.06 -12.60
N SER A 74 -19.55 8.25 -13.04
CA SER A 74 -18.80 7.25 -13.79
C SER A 74 -17.39 7.04 -13.23
N TYR A 75 -16.98 5.77 -13.13
CA TYR A 75 -15.65 5.39 -12.66
C TYR A 75 -14.64 5.49 -13.81
N HIS A 76 -13.56 6.25 -13.61
CA HIS A 76 -12.47 6.39 -14.57
C HIS A 76 -11.29 5.49 -14.23
N ASN A 77 -10.95 4.59 -15.12
CA ASN A 77 -9.86 3.61 -14.94
C ASN A 77 -8.44 4.17 -15.17
N GLY A 78 -8.32 5.39 -15.69
CA GLY A 78 -7.07 6.14 -15.90
C GLY A 78 -5.85 5.32 -16.40
N ASN A 79 -6.08 4.42 -17.36
CA ASN A 79 -5.15 3.39 -17.85
C ASN A 79 -3.90 3.89 -18.64
N LYS A 80 -3.17 4.92 -18.20
CA LYS A 80 -1.85 5.25 -18.79
C LYS A 80 -0.78 5.59 -17.73
N GLU A 81 0.44 5.14 -18.02
CA GLU A 81 1.70 5.44 -17.31
C GLU A 81 1.90 6.94 -17.06
N PRO A 82 2.63 7.35 -16.00
CA PRO A 82 3.61 6.56 -15.23
C PRO A 82 3.06 5.83 -14.00
N ARG A 83 3.75 4.76 -13.59
CA ARG A 83 3.60 4.11 -12.28
C ARG A 83 4.00 5.03 -11.12
N GLY A 84 3.23 4.94 -10.03
CA GLY A 84 3.44 5.55 -8.72
C GLY A 84 2.58 4.81 -7.69
N PHE A 85 2.47 5.30 -6.46
CA PHE A 85 1.71 4.72 -5.34
C PHE A 85 2.13 3.29 -4.90
N GLY A 86 2.52 3.13 -3.64
CA GLY A 86 2.99 1.85 -3.08
C GLY A 86 1.85 0.94 -2.61
N HIS A 87 1.18 1.34 -1.52
CA HIS A 87 0.08 0.60 -0.91
C HIS A 87 -0.72 1.50 0.04
N ILE A 88 -1.95 1.11 0.36
CA ILE A 88 -2.71 1.63 1.51
C ILE A 88 -2.59 0.63 2.67
N GLY A 89 -2.67 1.11 3.91
CA GLY A 89 -2.63 0.27 5.11
C GLY A 89 -3.96 0.26 5.85
N ILE A 90 -4.36 -0.91 6.35
CA ILE A 90 -5.53 -1.07 7.21
C ILE A 90 -5.08 -1.66 8.54
N ALA A 91 -5.19 -0.84 9.58
CA ALA A 91 -4.97 -1.26 10.95
C ALA A 91 -6.13 -2.17 11.40
N VAL A 92 -5.81 -3.36 11.89
CA VAL A 92 -6.76 -4.34 12.42
C VAL A 92 -6.37 -4.77 13.82
N LYS A 93 -7.35 -5.18 14.64
CA LYS A 93 -7.10 -5.65 16.01
C LYS A 93 -6.35 -6.99 16.06
N ASP A 94 -6.64 -7.88 15.12
CA ASP A 94 -6.04 -9.20 15.03
C ASP A 94 -5.75 -9.52 13.56
N VAL A 95 -4.46 -9.49 13.21
CA VAL A 95 -3.98 -9.72 11.84
C VAL A 95 -4.24 -11.15 11.40
N TYR A 96 -4.10 -12.13 12.31
CA TYR A 96 -4.29 -13.55 12.00
C TYR A 96 -5.76 -13.87 11.75
N ALA A 97 -6.66 -13.38 12.60
CA ALA A 97 -8.09 -13.56 12.41
C ALA A 97 -8.59 -12.87 11.12
N ALA A 98 -8.09 -11.67 10.83
CA ALA A 98 -8.39 -10.97 9.58
C ALA A 98 -7.90 -11.77 8.36
N CYS A 99 -6.65 -12.26 8.38
CA CYS A 99 -6.09 -13.03 7.28
C CYS A 99 -6.79 -14.37 7.07
N LYS A 100 -7.19 -15.06 8.15
CA LYS A 100 -8.00 -16.29 8.03
C LYS A 100 -9.31 -16.02 7.28
N ARG A 101 -10.01 -14.94 7.63
CA ARG A 101 -11.23 -14.53 6.92
C ARG A 101 -10.95 -14.20 5.45
N PHE A 102 -9.84 -13.53 5.15
CA PHE A 102 -9.45 -13.23 3.77
C PHE A 102 -9.16 -14.50 2.96
N GLU A 103 -8.52 -15.51 3.55
CA GLU A 103 -8.31 -16.82 2.91
C GLU A 103 -9.63 -17.53 2.61
N GLU A 104 -10.56 -17.57 3.58
CA GLU A 104 -11.90 -18.16 3.40
C GLU A 104 -12.70 -17.47 2.27
N LEU A 105 -12.44 -16.18 2.05
CA LEU A 105 -13.06 -15.37 1.00
C LEU A 105 -12.30 -15.38 -0.33
N GLY A 106 -11.20 -16.14 -0.45
CA GLY A 106 -10.44 -16.27 -1.69
C GLY A 106 -9.61 -15.03 -2.07
N VAL A 107 -9.27 -14.18 -1.10
CA VAL A 107 -8.41 -13.00 -1.32
C VAL A 107 -6.99 -13.44 -1.69
N GLN A 108 -6.38 -12.71 -2.62
CA GLN A 108 -4.99 -12.95 -3.02
C GLN A 108 -4.01 -12.34 -2.01
N PHE A 109 -3.01 -13.12 -1.62
CA PHE A 109 -1.93 -12.68 -0.72
C PHE A 109 -0.65 -12.45 -1.50
N VAL A 110 -0.01 -11.31 -1.27
CA VAL A 110 1.40 -11.07 -1.63
C VAL A 110 2.32 -11.64 -0.54
N LYS A 111 1.91 -11.53 0.72
CA LYS A 111 2.65 -12.03 1.88
C LYS A 111 1.68 -12.42 2.98
N LYS A 112 1.76 -13.66 3.50
CA LYS A 112 0.99 -14.07 4.68
C LYS A 112 1.62 -13.55 5.99
N PRO A 113 0.86 -13.52 7.10
CA PRO A 113 1.36 -13.01 8.39
C PRO A 113 2.70 -13.59 8.83
N ASP A 114 2.91 -14.90 8.58
CA ASP A 114 4.10 -15.62 8.99
C ASP A 114 5.15 -15.79 7.90
N ASP A 115 4.96 -15.21 6.72
CA ASP A 115 5.97 -15.28 5.66
C ASP A 115 7.12 -14.28 5.94
N GLY A 116 8.35 -14.65 5.57
CA GLY A 116 9.52 -13.77 5.73
C GLY A 116 9.97 -13.53 7.18
N ARG A 117 10.75 -12.47 7.40
CA ARG A 117 11.36 -12.17 8.70
C ARG A 117 10.39 -11.47 9.66
N MET A 118 9.56 -10.55 9.15
CA MET A 118 8.61 -9.79 9.96
C MET A 118 7.30 -10.58 10.09
N LYS A 119 7.04 -11.07 11.30
CA LYS A 119 5.83 -11.84 11.67
C LYS A 119 4.72 -10.89 12.10
N GLY A 120 3.46 -11.33 11.99
CA GLY A 120 2.30 -10.53 12.39
C GLY A 120 1.94 -9.40 11.42
N LEU A 121 2.49 -9.43 10.19
CA LEU A 121 2.25 -8.45 9.13
C LEU A 121 1.89 -9.17 7.83
N ALA A 122 0.83 -8.74 7.14
CA ALA A 122 0.44 -9.32 5.86
C ALA A 122 0.24 -8.27 4.76
N PHE A 123 0.34 -8.72 3.51
CA PHE A 123 -0.02 -7.94 2.33
C PHE A 123 -1.02 -8.73 1.48
N ILE A 124 -2.18 -8.13 1.22
CA ILE A 124 -3.18 -8.65 0.29
C ILE A 124 -3.20 -7.82 -0.99
N GLN A 125 -3.85 -8.33 -2.05
CA GLN A 125 -4.10 -7.58 -3.27
C GLN A 125 -5.59 -7.31 -3.46
N ASP A 126 -5.88 -6.09 -3.90
CA ASP A 126 -7.20 -5.75 -4.42
C ASP A 126 -7.41 -6.29 -5.86
N PRO A 127 -8.60 -6.15 -6.45
CA PRO A 127 -8.89 -6.65 -7.80
C PRO A 127 -8.05 -6.02 -8.92
N ASP A 128 -7.44 -4.86 -8.68
CA ASP A 128 -6.58 -4.14 -9.62
C ASP A 128 -5.08 -4.42 -9.38
N GLY A 129 -4.74 -5.15 -8.31
CA GLY A 129 -3.40 -5.58 -7.96
C GLY A 129 -2.65 -4.62 -7.02
N TYR A 130 -3.31 -3.59 -6.49
CA TYR A 130 -2.73 -2.75 -5.45
C TYR A 130 -2.51 -3.55 -4.19
N TRP A 131 -1.36 -3.34 -3.56
CA TRP A 131 -1.03 -3.98 -2.30
C TRP A 131 -1.75 -3.24 -1.18
N ILE A 132 -2.27 -4.00 -0.23
CA ILE A 132 -2.89 -3.48 0.98
C ILE A 132 -2.20 -4.13 2.16
N GLU A 133 -1.56 -3.31 2.99
CA GLU A 133 -0.91 -3.76 4.21
C GLU A 133 -1.95 -3.99 5.31
N ILE A 134 -1.85 -5.14 5.97
CA ILE A 134 -2.69 -5.51 7.11
C ILE A 134 -1.78 -5.67 8.33
N PHE A 135 -1.97 -4.79 9.30
CA PHE A 135 -1.09 -4.69 10.47
C PHE A 135 -1.87 -4.36 11.74
N ASN A 136 -1.27 -4.63 12.90
CA ASN A 136 -1.80 -4.21 14.20
C ASN A 136 -0.82 -3.22 14.87
N PRO A 137 -1.18 -1.94 15.02
CA PRO A 137 -0.32 -0.91 15.61
C PRO A 137 0.19 -1.22 17.03
N GLY A 138 -0.45 -2.13 17.76
CA GLY A 138 -0.02 -2.54 19.10
C GLY A 138 1.02 -3.64 19.13
N THR A 139 1.35 -4.25 17.99
CA THR A 139 2.24 -5.42 17.92
C THR A 139 3.31 -5.34 16.83
N VAL A 140 3.16 -4.41 15.88
CA VAL A 140 4.21 -4.07 14.91
C VAL A 140 4.80 -2.69 15.21
#